data_AF-A0A2K6V6N1-F1
#
_entry.id   AF-A0A2K6V6N1-F1
#
_cell.length_a   1.000
_cell.length_b   1.000
_cell.length_c   1.000
_cell.angle_alpha   90.00
_cell.angle_beta   90.00
_cell.angle_gamma   90.00
#
_symmetry.space_group_name_H-M   'P 1'
#
loop_
_entity.id
_entity.type
_entity.pdbx_description
1 polymer ?
#
loop_
_entity_poly.entity_id
_entity_poly.type
_entity_poly.pdbx_seq_one_letter_code
_entity_poly.pdbx_strand_id
1 'polypeptide(L)'
;MAQVTWIRVSPEQPTHAVCVLGTVTQLDVCSSAPEDCTSFSINASPGVVVDTAHGPPAKKIPTGSSKRPLDPGVEVTLTMKAASDSTGDQKVQISYYGPRTPPVKALLYLTGVDGVSLCHPVSAITL
;
A
#
# COMPACT_ATOMS: atom_id res chain seq x y z
N MET A 1 11.02 -16.49 6.83
CA MET A 1 10.61 -15.09 7.06
C MET A 1 10.17 -14.53 5.72
N ALA A 2 8.95 -14.04 5.59
CA ALA A 2 8.52 -13.36 4.36
C ALA A 2 9.24 -12.01 4.30
N GLN A 3 9.87 -11.71 3.16
CA GLN A 3 10.44 -10.38 2.90
C GLN A 3 9.29 -9.37 2.81
N VAL A 4 9.28 -8.38 3.70
CA VAL A 4 8.32 -7.29 3.67
C VAL A 4 8.96 -6.14 2.89
N THR A 5 8.38 -5.80 1.75
CA THR A 5 8.80 -4.65 0.96
C THR A 5 8.12 -3.40 1.51
N TRP A 6 8.90 -2.39 1.87
CA TRP A 6 8.39 -1.10 2.34
C TRP A 6 8.47 -0.06 1.22
N ILE A 7 7.33 0.54 0.89
CA ILE A 7 7.24 1.65 -0.05
C ILE A 7 7.00 2.93 0.74
N ARG A 8 7.88 3.90 0.54
CA ARG A 8 7.70 5.27 1.01
C ARG A 8 7.20 6.14 -0.14
N VAL A 9 6.13 6.88 0.08
CA VAL A 9 5.53 7.76 -0.94
C VAL A 9 5.92 9.21 -0.71
N SER A 10 6.02 9.97 -1.80
CA SER A 10 6.29 11.40 -1.72
C SER A 10 5.06 12.20 -2.14
N PRO A 11 4.65 13.22 -1.36
CA PRO A 11 3.60 14.15 -1.78
C PRO A 11 4.04 15.10 -2.91
N GLU A 12 5.34 15.34 -3.05
CA GLU A 12 5.90 16.28 -4.04
C GLU A 12 6.00 15.68 -5.44
N GLN A 13 6.24 14.37 -5.55
CA GLN A 13 6.40 13.68 -6.82
C GLN A 13 5.77 12.28 -6.80
N PRO A 14 5.26 11.80 -7.95
CA PRO A 14 4.80 10.42 -8.07
C PRO A 14 5.90 9.42 -7.73
N THR A 15 5.52 8.38 -6.99
CA THR A 15 6.37 7.23 -6.68
C THR A 15 5.99 6.07 -7.59
N HIS A 16 6.97 5.30 -8.06
CA HIS A 16 6.74 4.12 -8.89
C HIS A 16 7.34 2.91 -8.20
N ALA A 17 6.60 1.80 -8.14
CA ALA A 17 7.08 0.55 -7.58
C ALA A 17 6.58 -0.65 -8.36
N VAL A 18 7.35 -1.74 -8.33
CA VAL A 18 6.98 -3.02 -8.91
C VAL A 18 6.65 -3.97 -7.77
N CYS A 19 5.47 -4.59 -7.84
CA CYS A 19 4.98 -5.53 -6.83
C CYS A 19 4.77 -6.90 -7.47
N VAL A 20 5.23 -7.94 -6.79
CA VAL A 20 5.03 -9.32 -7.26
C VAL A 20 3.66 -9.80 -6.81
N LEU A 21 2.94 -10.48 -7.69
CA LEU A 21 1.65 -11.08 -7.37
C LEU A 21 1.77 -12.07 -6.19
N GLY A 22 0.77 -12.05 -5.31
CA GLY A 22 0.76 -12.90 -4.11
C GLY A 22 1.69 -12.45 -2.99
N THR A 23 2.44 -11.36 -3.18
CA THR A 23 3.25 -10.75 -2.11
C THR A 23 2.53 -9.56 -1.47
N VAL A 24 2.75 -9.38 -0.17
CA VAL A 24 2.25 -8.24 0.58
C VAL A 24 3.31 -7.16 0.62
N THR A 25 2.93 -5.94 0.25
CA THR A 25 3.80 -4.76 0.29
C THR A 25 3.31 -3.80 1.36
N GLN A 26 4.20 -3.34 2.23
CA GLN A 26 3.88 -2.34 3.25
C GLN A 26 4.04 -0.94 2.67
N LEU A 27 3.02 -0.11 2.88
CA LEU A 27 3.05 1.30 2.54
C LEU A 27 3.25 2.12 3.80
N ASP A 28 4.34 2.87 3.85
CA ASP A 28 4.60 3.79 4.96
C ASP A 28 3.92 5.13 4.69
N VAL A 29 2.76 5.33 5.32
CA VAL A 29 1.94 6.53 5.17
C VAL A 29 2.31 7.58 6.22
N CYS A 30 2.75 7.15 7.40
CA CYS A 30 3.04 8.05 8.51
C CYS A 30 4.31 8.86 8.27
N SER A 31 5.41 8.24 7.82
CA SER A 31 6.64 8.99 7.54
C SER A 31 6.57 9.86 6.28
N SER A 32 5.57 9.61 5.45
CA SER A 32 5.31 10.31 4.19
C SER A 32 4.30 11.45 4.31
N ALA A 33 3.65 11.58 5.47
CA ALA A 33 2.71 12.65 5.72
C ALA A 33 3.43 14.00 5.84
N PRO A 34 2.94 15.07 5.19
CA PRO A 34 3.44 16.42 5.44
C PRO A 34 3.25 16.84 6.89
N GLU A 35 4.08 17.79 7.32
CA GLU A 35 3.90 18.48 8.60
C GLU A 35 2.47 19.07 8.68
N ASP A 36 1.85 19.02 9.85
CA ASP A 36 0.45 19.44 10.14
C ASP A 36 -0.70 18.52 9.64
N CYS A 37 -0.42 17.41 8.96
CA CYS A 37 -1.48 16.46 8.59
C CYS A 37 -1.87 15.54 9.77
N THR A 38 -3.16 15.35 10.02
CA THR A 38 -3.68 14.53 11.14
C THR A 38 -4.42 13.28 10.67
N SER A 39 -4.83 13.24 9.41
CA SER A 39 -5.62 12.13 8.86
C SER A 39 -5.28 11.89 7.40
N PHE A 40 -5.56 10.69 6.91
CA PHE A 40 -5.33 10.31 5.53
C PHE A 40 -6.49 9.47 4.98
N SER A 41 -6.62 9.41 3.66
CA SER A 41 -7.49 8.47 2.97
C SER A 41 -6.76 7.86 1.79
N ILE A 42 -7.04 6.60 1.48
CA ILE A 42 -6.43 5.90 0.35
C ILE A 42 -7.51 5.59 -0.68
N ASN A 43 -7.22 5.89 -1.93
CA ASN A 43 -8.00 5.47 -3.08
C ASN A 43 -7.09 4.66 -4.00
N ALA A 44 -7.51 3.45 -4.36
CA ALA A 44 -6.71 2.56 -5.19
C ALA A 44 -7.52 2.07 -6.38
N SER A 45 -6.82 1.83 -7.49
CA SER A 45 -7.38 1.18 -8.66
C SER A 45 -7.94 -0.21 -8.31
N PRO A 46 -8.94 -0.72 -9.05
CA PRO A 46 -9.59 -2.00 -8.77
C PRO A 46 -8.64 -3.20 -8.69
N GLY A 47 -7.48 -3.15 -9.39
CA GLY A 47 -6.46 -4.20 -9.41
C GLY A 47 -5.57 -4.26 -8.16
N VAL A 48 -5.75 -3.35 -7.21
CA VAL A 48 -5.00 -3.31 -5.95
C VAL A 48 -5.95 -3.54 -4.78
N VAL A 49 -5.57 -4.42 -3.86
CA VAL A 49 -6.18 -4.53 -2.52
C VAL A 49 -5.39 -3.64 -1.59
N VAL A 50 -6.09 -2.79 -0.85
CA VAL A 50 -5.53 -2.03 0.26
C VAL A 50 -6.16 -2.56 1.54
N ASP A 51 -5.33 -3.04 2.44
CA ASP A 51 -5.73 -3.34 3.81
C ASP A 51 -5.06 -2.36 4.77
N THR A 52 -5.79 -1.94 5.79
CA THR A 52 -5.29 -0.98 6.78
C THR A 52 -5.55 -1.54 8.16
N ALA A 53 -4.53 -2.20 8.69
CA ALA A 53 -4.50 -2.66 10.05
C ALA A 53 -4.22 -1.46 10.97
N HIS A 54 -5.05 -1.32 11.99
CA HIS A 54 -4.66 -0.50 13.13
C HIS A 54 -3.95 -1.42 14.13
N GLY A 55 -2.85 -0.93 14.70
CA GLY A 55 -2.28 -1.46 15.93
C GLY A 55 -3.31 -1.54 17.06
N PRO A 56 -2.91 -2.02 18.25
CA PRO A 56 -3.82 -2.44 19.33
C PRO A 56 -4.93 -1.41 19.61
N PRO A 57 -6.13 -1.87 20.03
CA PRO A 57 -7.41 -1.23 19.74
C PRO A 57 -7.54 0.17 20.37
N ALA A 58 -7.01 1.17 19.68
CA ALA A 58 -7.12 2.55 20.09
C ALA A 58 -8.26 3.21 19.31
N LYS A 59 -9.42 3.26 20.00
CA LYS A 59 -10.56 4.15 19.75
C LYS A 59 -11.36 3.83 18.48
N LYS A 60 -12.62 3.44 18.69
CA LYS A 60 -13.66 3.25 17.66
C LYS A 60 -13.65 4.41 16.67
N ILE A 61 -13.09 4.19 15.49
CA ILE A 61 -13.22 5.13 14.36
C ILE A 61 -14.70 5.10 13.95
N PRO A 62 -15.36 6.25 13.82
CA PRO A 62 -16.75 6.29 13.39
C PRO A 62 -16.87 5.64 12.01
N THR A 63 -17.55 4.49 12.02
CA THR A 63 -17.91 3.68 10.86
C THR A 63 -18.61 4.57 9.85
N GLY A 64 -17.93 4.91 8.75
CA GLY A 64 -18.49 5.76 7.69
C GLY A 64 -17.59 6.86 7.18
N SER A 65 -16.46 7.13 7.85
CA SER A 65 -15.46 8.07 7.33
C SER A 65 -14.34 7.32 6.59
N SER A 66 -14.19 7.57 5.28
CA SER A 66 -13.07 7.06 4.46
C SER A 66 -11.70 7.62 4.88
N LYS A 67 -11.67 8.47 5.92
CA LYS A 67 -10.48 9.12 6.46
C LYS A 67 -10.07 8.41 7.74
N ARG A 68 -8.84 7.92 7.78
CA ARG A 68 -8.20 7.28 8.93
C ARG A 68 -7.24 8.28 9.62
N PRO A 69 -7.04 8.19 10.94
CA PRO A 69 -6.04 9.01 11.63
C PRO A 69 -4.61 8.59 11.23
N LEU A 70 -3.67 9.54 11.18
CA LEU A 70 -2.24 9.28 11.04
C LEU A 70 -1.65 8.91 12.41
N ASP A 71 -1.88 7.68 12.84
CA ASP A 71 -1.35 7.15 14.11
C ASP A 71 -0.08 6.32 13.87
N PRO A 72 0.94 6.36 14.74
CA PRO A 72 2.18 5.61 14.57
C PRO A 72 2.00 4.08 14.48
N GLY A 73 0.88 3.55 14.98
CA GLY A 73 0.52 2.13 14.88
C GLY A 73 -0.29 1.77 13.65
N VAL A 74 -0.46 2.68 12.68
CA VAL A 74 -1.15 2.37 11.42
C VAL A 74 -0.22 1.61 10.49
N GLU A 75 -0.61 0.39 10.14
CA GLU A 75 0.05 -0.41 9.11
C GLU A 75 -0.86 -0.50 7.88
N VAL A 76 -0.36 -0.01 6.76
CA VAL A 76 -1.06 -0.10 5.47
C VAL A 76 -0.35 -1.14 4.62
N THR A 77 -1.11 -2.10 4.12
CA THR A 77 -0.61 -3.13 3.22
C THR A 77 -1.31 -3.09 1.87
N LEU A 78 -0.54 -3.37 0.83
CA LEU A 78 -0.95 -3.38 -0.57
C LEU A 78 -0.69 -4.76 -1.15
N THR A 79 -1.68 -5.30 -1.85
CA THR A 79 -1.55 -6.57 -2.56
C THR A 79 -2.09 -6.42 -3.97
N MET A 80 -1.31 -6.82 -4.96
CA MET A 80 -1.75 -6.86 -6.36
C MET A 80 -2.72 -8.02 -6.57
N LYS A 81 -3.88 -7.76 -7.17
CA LYS A 81 -4.87 -8.81 -7.51
C LYS A 81 -4.53 -9.55 -8.79
N ALA A 82 -3.89 -8.86 -9.73
CA ALA A 82 -3.58 -9.36 -11.05
C ALA A 82 -2.28 -8.72 -11.56
N ALA A 83 -1.67 -9.35 -12.55
CA ALA A 83 -0.52 -8.80 -13.25
C ALA A 83 -0.98 -7.58 -14.05
N SER A 84 -0.10 -6.60 -14.12
CA SER A 84 -0.32 -5.36 -14.84
C SER A 84 -0.12 -5.56 -16.34
N ASP A 85 -1.04 -5.02 -17.14
CA ASP A 85 -0.91 -5.04 -18.61
C ASP A 85 0.16 -4.05 -19.12
N SER A 86 0.43 -2.99 -18.36
CA SER A 86 1.43 -1.98 -18.69
C SER A 86 2.07 -1.40 -17.44
N THR A 87 3.25 -0.78 -17.58
CA THR A 87 3.98 -0.20 -16.44
C THR A 87 3.19 0.94 -15.80
N GLY A 88 2.90 0.83 -14.51
CA GLY A 88 2.23 1.87 -13.72
C GLY A 88 0.74 2.04 -14.06
N ASP A 89 0.08 1.01 -14.58
CA ASP A 89 -1.36 0.99 -14.87
C ASP A 89 -2.22 1.05 -13.59
N GLN A 90 -1.69 0.54 -12.47
CA GLN A 90 -2.35 0.61 -11.18
C GLN A 90 -1.92 1.85 -10.42
N LYS A 91 -2.90 2.57 -9.85
CA LYS A 91 -2.69 3.81 -9.12
C LYS A 91 -3.23 3.69 -7.72
N VAL A 92 -2.41 4.09 -6.75
CA VAL A 92 -2.78 4.29 -5.36
C VAL A 92 -2.55 5.75 -5.04
N GLN A 93 -3.62 6.45 -4.67
CA GLN A 93 -3.59 7.84 -4.25
C GLN A 93 -3.81 7.92 -2.74
N ILE A 94 -2.85 8.52 -2.05
CA ILE A 94 -2.93 8.82 -0.63
C ILE A 94 -3.24 10.31 -0.52
N SER A 95 -4.34 10.65 0.14
CA SER A 95 -4.71 12.05 0.39
C SER A 95 -4.57 12.34 1.87
N TYR A 96 -3.71 13.29 2.22
CA TYR A 96 -3.45 13.76 3.57
C TYR A 96 -4.31 14.98 3.88
N TYR A 97 -4.87 15.04 5.08
CA TYR A 97 -5.75 16.09 5.55
C TYR A 97 -5.20 16.68 6.85
N GLY A 98 -5.07 18.00 6.88
CA GLY A 98 -4.75 18.78 8.07
C GLY A 98 -5.88 19.75 8.43
N PRO A 99 -5.83 20.38 9.62
CA PRO A 99 -6.86 21.31 10.08
C PRO A 99 -6.83 22.67 9.37
N ARG A 100 -5.69 23.07 8.78
CA ARG A 100 -5.49 24.43 8.23
C ARG A 100 -5.01 24.46 6.79
N THR A 101 -4.76 23.31 6.17
CA THR A 101 -4.17 23.20 4.84
C THR A 101 -5.10 22.44 3.88
N PRO A 102 -5.09 22.77 2.58
CA PRO A 102 -5.79 21.98 1.59
C PRO A 102 -5.22 20.55 1.57
N PRO A 103 -6.01 19.54 1.16
CA PRO A 103 -5.55 18.16 1.16
C PRO A 103 -4.36 17.97 0.22
N VAL A 104 -3.27 17.41 0.74
CA VAL A 104 -2.07 17.10 -0.04
C VAL A 104 -2.19 15.67 -0.57
N LYS A 105 -1.81 15.42 -1.83
CA LYS A 105 -1.95 14.11 -2.46
C LYS A 105 -0.59 13.53 -2.79
N ALA A 106 -0.32 12.31 -2.36
CA ALA A 106 0.79 11.49 -2.84
C ALA A 106 0.27 10.43 -3.82
N LEU A 107 0.99 10.25 -4.92
CA LEU A 107 0.65 9.28 -5.96
C LEU A 107 1.68 8.15 -5.96
N LEU A 108 1.18 6.92 -5.95
CA LEU A 108 1.96 5.71 -6.10
C LEU A 108 1.43 4.93 -7.31
N TYR A 109 2.28 4.74 -8.30
CA TYR A 109 2.02 3.89 -9.45
C TYR A 109 2.65 2.53 -9.21
N LEU A 110 1.84 1.48 -9.34
CA LEU A 110 2.25 0.11 -9.15
C LEU A 110 2.22 -0.64 -10.47
N THR A 111 3.21 -1.50 -10.65
CA THR A 111 3.24 -2.50 -11.71
C THR A 111 3.25 -3.87 -11.08
N GLY A 112 2.18 -4.64 -11.26
CA GLY A 112 2.07 -6.04 -10.88
C GLY A 112 2.81 -6.94 -11.85
N VAL A 113 3.72 -7.76 -11.36
CA VAL A 113 4.37 -8.80 -12.16
C VAL A 113 4.08 -10.17 -11.57
N ASP A 114 3.86 -11.16 -12.44
CA ASP A 114 3.72 -12.55 -11.99
C ASP A 114 5.04 -13.00 -11.33
N GLY A 115 4.92 -13.71 -10.21
CA GLY A 115 6.11 -14.20 -9.51
C GLY A 115 6.77 -15.32 -10.29
N VAL A 116 8.10 -15.34 -10.31
CA VAL A 116 8.82 -16.54 -10.77
C VAL A 116 8.60 -17.66 -9.75
N SER A 117 7.65 -18.55 -10.02
CA SER A 117 7.52 -19.80 -9.30
C SER A 117 8.63 -20.73 -9.79
N LEU A 118 9.73 -20.81 -9.02
CA LEU A 118 10.77 -21.83 -9.23
C LEU A 118 10.18 -23.19 -8.88
N CYS A 119 9.46 -23.78 -9.83
CA CYS A 119 8.92 -25.13 -9.69
C CYS A 119 10.08 -26.12 -9.88
N HIS A 120 10.75 -26.50 -8.80
CA HIS A 120 11.66 -27.64 -8.82
C HIS A 120 10.82 -28.91 -9.04
N PRO A 121 11.15 -29.78 -10.01
CA PRO A 121 10.46 -31.06 -10.15
C PRO A 121 10.78 -31.95 -8.94
N VAL A 122 9.88 -31.96 -7.94
CA VAL A 122 9.92 -32.91 -6.82
C VAL A 122 9.26 -34.23 -7.23
N SER A 123 9.81 -34.89 -8.25
CA SER A 123 9.44 -36.26 -8.59
C SER A 123 10.54 -36.94 -9.37
N ALA A 124 11.48 -37.53 -8.64
CA ALA A 124 12.11 -38.80 -8.94
C ALA A 124 13.19 -39.06 -7.89
N ILE A 125 12.84 -39.71 -6.77
CA ILE A 125 13.65 -40.69 -6.02
C ILE A 125 12.67 -41.26 -4.98
N THR A 126 11.91 -42.27 -5.38
CA THR A 126 11.53 -43.37 -4.49
C THR A 126 12.16 -44.60 -5.14
N LEU A 127 13.15 -45.17 -4.44
CA LEU A 127 13.87 -46.39 -4.79
C LEU A 127 12.95 -47.60 -4.83
#